data_AF-A0A087NCL7-F1
#
_entry.id   AF-A0A087NCL7-F1
#
_cell.length_a   1.000
_cell.length_b   1.000
_cell.length_c   1.000
_cell.angle_alpha   90.00
_cell.angle_beta   90.00
_cell.angle_gamma   90.00
#
_symmetry.space_group_name_H-M   'P 1'
#
loop_
_entity.id
_entity.type
_entity.pdbx_description
1 polymer ?
#
loop_
_entity_poly.entity_id
_entity_poly.type
_entity_poly.pdbx_seq_one_letter_code
_entity_poly.pdbx_strand_id
1 'polypeptide(L)' 'MEGAIIRGSGNAVLDEEAEAMMRRASPYPPAPSDLRGERIEFTAPIEFVLPV' A
#
# COMPACT_ATOMS: atom_id res chain seq x y z
N MET A 1 0.59 -9.86 -6.57
CA MET A 1 0.76 -9.82 -5.11
C MET A 1 -0.13 -8.70 -4.61
N GLU A 2 -1.12 -9.02 -3.78
CA GLU A 2 -1.96 -8.01 -3.15
C GLU A 2 -1.27 -7.56 -1.87
N GLY A 3 -1.20 -6.24 -1.64
CA GLY A 3 -0.65 -5.74 -0.38
C GLY A 3 -1.71 -5.82 0.73
N ALA A 4 -1.27 -5.82 1.98
CA ALA A 4 -2.14 -5.90 3.15
C ALA A 4 -1.85 -4.77 4.15
N ILE A 5 -2.87 -4.37 4.90
CA ILE A 5 -2.71 -3.45 6.03
C ILE A 5 -2.10 -4.22 7.20
N ILE A 6 -0.87 -3.88 7.57
CA ILE A 6 -0.18 -4.49 8.72
C ILE A 6 -0.54 -3.83 10.06
N ARG A 7 -0.99 -2.57 10.01
CA ARG A 7 -1.39 -1.78 11.18
C ARG A 7 -2.45 -0.77 10.73
N GLY A 8 -3.67 -0.90 11.27
CA GLY A 8 -4.75 0.04 11.01
C GLY A 8 -4.50 1.42 11.63
N SER A 9 -5.20 2.42 11.09
CA SER A 9 -5.17 3.80 11.57
C SER A 9 -5.97 4.00 12.87
N GLY A 10 -6.85 3.05 13.21
CA GLY A 10 -7.83 3.19 14.29
C GLY A 10 -9.15 3.82 13.81
N ASN A 11 -9.27 4.17 12.53
CA ASN A 11 -10.49 4.61 11.89
C ASN A 11 -10.86 3.65 10.75
N ALA A 12 -11.99 2.95 10.90
CA ALA A 12 -12.42 1.92 9.96
C ALA A 12 -12.61 2.46 8.54
N VAL A 13 -13.10 3.70 8.37
CA VAL A 13 -13.32 4.30 7.04
C VAL A 13 -12.01 4.54 6.32
N LEU A 14 -10.97 4.99 7.04
CA LEU A 14 -9.64 5.21 6.44
C LEU A 14 -8.96 3.89 6.09
N ASP A 15 -9.16 2.86 6.92
CA ASP A 15 -8.62 1.52 6.68
C ASP A 15 -9.29 0.89 5.44
N GLU A 16 -10.61 0.99 5.31
CA GLU A 16 -11.35 0.53 4.12
C GLU A 16 -10.89 1.25 2.82
N GLU A 17 -10.70 2.57 2.90
CA GLU A 17 -10.19 3.34 1.76
C GLU A 17 -8.74 3.01 1.41
N ALA A 18 -7.90 2.69 2.41
CA ALA A 18 -6.54 2.23 2.18
C ALA A 18 -6.52 0.89 1.43
N GLU A 19 -7.35 -0.07 1.82
CA GLU A 19 -7.48 -1.33 1.07
C GLU A 19 -8.01 -1.10 -0.35
N ALA A 20 -9.01 -0.23 -0.51
CA ALA A 20 -9.55 0.11 -1.81
C ALA A 20 -8.49 0.79 -2.70
N MET A 21 -7.66 1.67 -2.14
CA MET A 21 -6.52 2.28 -2.84
C MET A 21 -5.53 1.21 -3.31
N MET A 22 -5.15 0.26 -2.45
CA MET A 22 -4.22 -0.81 -2.79
C MET A 22 -4.76 -1.72 -3.90
N ARG A 23 -6.07 -2.04 -3.88
CA ARG A 23 -6.72 -2.79 -4.97
C ARG A 23 -6.68 -2.03 -6.30
N ARG A 24 -6.94 -0.72 -6.29
CA ARG A 24 -6.87 0.13 -7.50
C ARG A 24 -5.44 0.28 -8.04
N ALA A 25 -4.44 0.24 -7.17
CA ALA A 25 -3.03 0.34 -7.55
C ALA A 25 -2.48 -0.95 -8.17
N SER A 26 -3.23 -2.05 -8.15
CA SER A 26 -2.82 -3.31 -8.77
C SER A 26 -2.95 -3.25 -10.31
N PRO A 27 -1.94 -3.68 -11.07
CA PRO A 27 -0.67 -4.27 -10.61
C PRO A 27 0.36 -3.22 -10.18
N TYR A 28 1.15 -3.55 -9.17
CA TYR A 28 2.25 -2.69 -8.72
C TYR A 28 3.35 -2.56 -9.79
N PRO A 29 4.12 -1.44 -9.76
CA PRO A 29 5.28 -1.28 -10.61
C PRO A 29 6.26 -2.45 -10.47
N PRO A 30 6.96 -2.83 -11.56
CA PRO A 30 7.99 -3.84 -11.49
C PRO A 30 9.13 -3.42 -10.55
N ALA A 31 9.87 -4.41 -10.05
CA ALA A 31 11.08 -4.16 -9.26
C ALA A 31 12.08 -3.28 -10.03
N PRO A 32 12.74 -2.30 -9.38
CA PRO A 32 13.83 -1.56 -9.98
C PRO A 32 14.95 -2.49 -10.45
N SER A 33 15.55 -2.21 -11.61
CA SER A 33 16.61 -3.03 -12.24
C SER A 33 17.82 -3.30 -11.36
N ASP A 34 18.08 -2.39 -10.43
CA ASP A 34 19.31 -2.39 -9.62
C ASP A 34 19.16 -3.29 -8.37
N LEU A 35 17.94 -3.73 -8.06
CA LEU A 35 17.64 -4.66 -6.99
C LEU A 35 17.81 -6.10 -7.48
N ARG A 36 18.80 -6.80 -6.94
CA ARG A 36 19.02 -8.23 -7.20
C ARG A 36 17.97 -9.05 -6.44
N GLY A 37 17.04 -9.68 -7.15
CA GLY A 37 16.04 -10.60 -6.59
C GLY A 37 14.76 -10.64 -7.42
N GLU A 38 14.00 -11.73 -7.32
CA GLU A 38 12.76 -11.92 -8.09
C GLU A 38 11.54 -11.25 -7.45
N ARG A 39 11.60 -10.93 -6.14
CA ARG A 39 10.50 -10.40 -5.36
C ARG A 39 11.00 -9.36 -4.36
N ILE A 40 10.30 -8.22 -4.30
CA ILE A 40 10.52 -7.17 -3.31
C ILE A 40 9.29 -7.11 -2.42
N GLU A 41 9.51 -7.16 -1.11
CA GLU A 41 8.50 -6.92 -0.10
C GLU A 41 8.97 -5.72 0.74
N PHE A 42 8.13 -4.70 0.86
CA PHE A 42 8.41 -3.54 1.69
C PHE A 42 7.12 -3.00 2.32
N THR A 43 7.29 -2.33 3.44
CA THR A 43 6.21 -1.65 4.17
C THR A 43 6.40 -0.16 4.01
N ALA A 44 5.34 0.55 3.63
CA ALA A 44 5.30 2.01 3.61
C ALA A 44 4.07 2.51 4.39
N PRO A 45 4.16 3.66 5.08
CA PRO A 45 3.01 4.28 5.70
C PRO A 45 2.07 4.88 4.64
N ILE A 46 0.76 4.83 4.90
CA ILE A 46 -0.25 5.55 4.12
C ILE A 46 -0.69 6.76 4.94
N GLU A 47 -0.53 7.95 4.39
CA GLU A 47 -0.93 9.21 5.03
C GLU A 47 -2.11 9.81 4.27
N PHE A 48 -3.25 9.96 4.95
CA PHE A 48 -4.41 10.68 4.43
C PHE A 48 -4.36 12.14 4.87
N VAL A 49 -4.32 13.05 3.90
CA VAL A 49 -4.48 14.49 4.15
C VAL A 49 -5.94 14.85 3.92
N LEU A 50 -6.66 15.14 5.00
CA LEU A 50 -8.06 15.53 4.93
C LEU A 50 -8.18 17.04 4.73
N PRO A 51 -9.04 17.50 3.82
CA PRO A 51 -9.33 18.93 3.71
C PRO A 51 -9.99 19.45 4.98
N VAL A 52 -9.70 20.71 5.30
CA VAL A 52 -10.32 21.48 6.38
C VAL A 52 -11.61 22.14 5.94
#